data_AF-A0A1B6BBF3-F1
#
_entry.id   AF-A0A1B6BBF3-F1
#
_cell.length_a   1.000
_cell.length_b   1.000
_cell.length_c   1.000
_cell.angle_alpha   90.00
_cell.angle_beta   90.00
_cell.angle_gamma   90.00
#
_symmetry.space_group_name_H-M   'P 1'
#
loop_
_entity.id
_entity.type
_entity.pdbx_description
1 polymer ?
#
loop_
_entity_poly.entity_id
_entity_poly.type
_entity_poly.pdbx_seq_one_letter_code
_entity_poly.pdbx_strand_id
1 'polypeptide(L)'
;MRTDNRIKYCVENNIFDSLNKIYEAVPSGQCQGCTKCCHESVNISMVEALNILHQYYEKENGEIVIPENIKMNLIKYYFSEWIMPKKCPFLSDENLCSIYQARPLPCRIFGNRSRHAFNKNLDLVRKQNKRVARAILMDLKLKVPLKVINRTIEYCENYQRGRLLDEGDVNALYDSLINLEGKLYFSGVMEEMMMNQHLVGFFIEAILLNETYEVVTSKLLQDIRLDILRSIPMNK
;
A
#
# COMPACT_ATOMS: atom_id res chain seq x y z
N MET A 1 20.04 7.90 4.48
CA MET A 1 20.03 7.12 5.75
C MET A 1 19.46 5.71 5.48
N ARG A 2 20.01 4.64 6.08
CA ARG A 2 19.45 3.27 5.92
C ARG A 2 18.11 3.12 6.68
N THR A 3 17.27 2.17 6.27
CA THR A 3 15.91 1.97 6.79
C THR A 3 15.87 1.63 8.29
N ASP A 4 16.76 0.76 8.75
CA ASP A 4 17.00 0.42 10.17
C ASP A 4 17.24 1.66 11.03
N ASN A 5 18.14 2.55 10.58
CA ASN A 5 18.43 3.79 11.27
C ASN A 5 17.19 4.70 11.35
N ARG A 6 16.38 4.75 10.28
CA ARG A 6 15.16 5.58 10.23
C ARG A 6 14.11 5.07 11.21
N ILE A 7 13.98 3.75 11.35
CA ILE A 7 13.11 3.11 12.37
C ILE A 7 13.62 3.44 13.77
N LYS A 8 14.92 3.26 14.03
CA LYS A 8 15.54 3.61 15.31
C LYS A 8 15.26 5.06 15.70
N TYR A 9 15.42 6.00 14.76
CA TYR A 9 15.07 7.40 14.97
C TYR A 9 13.59 7.58 15.37
N CYS A 10 12.68 6.89 14.67
CA CYS A 10 11.24 6.97 14.97
C CYS A 10 10.90 6.44 16.36
N VAL A 11 11.56 5.37 16.81
CA VAL A 11 11.41 4.82 18.16
C VAL A 11 11.92 5.81 19.20
N GLU A 12 13.17 6.28 19.06
CA GLU A 12 13.82 7.18 20.01
C GLU A 12 13.08 8.52 20.19
N ASN A 13 12.39 8.98 19.14
CA ASN A 13 11.67 10.25 19.12
C ASN A 13 10.15 10.11 19.29
N ASN A 14 9.64 8.93 19.69
CA ASN A 14 8.21 8.64 19.91
C ASN A 14 7.32 9.02 18.70
N ILE A 15 7.86 8.84 17.50
CA ILE A 15 7.16 9.12 16.24
C ILE A 15 6.03 8.11 16.04
N PHE A 16 6.26 6.83 16.35
CA PHE A 16 5.23 5.80 16.23
C PHE A 16 4.09 5.99 17.24
N ASP A 17 4.38 6.48 18.45
CA ASP A 17 3.32 6.86 19.41
C ASP A 17 2.48 8.03 18.89
N SER A 18 3.14 9.00 18.26
CA SER A 18 2.44 10.12 17.62
C SER A 18 1.56 9.64 16.46
N LEU A 19 2.03 8.68 15.67
CA LEU A 19 1.25 8.05 14.62
C LEU A 19 0.04 7.28 15.18
N ASN A 20 0.23 6.54 16.28
CA ASN A 20 -0.85 5.80 16.93
C ASN A 20 -1.95 6.72 17.45
N LYS A 21 -1.61 7.90 17.98
CA LYS A 21 -2.61 8.93 18.36
C LYS A 21 -3.46 9.40 17.17
N ILE A 22 -2.85 9.53 15.98
CA ILE A 22 -3.60 9.86 14.75
C ILE A 22 -4.56 8.71 14.40
N TYR A 23 -4.10 7.46 14.54
CA TYR A 23 -4.96 6.30 14.30
C TYR A 23 -6.11 6.16 15.30
N GLU A 24 -5.90 6.52 16.57
CA GLU A 24 -6.93 6.52 17.61
C GLU A 24 -8.04 7.53 17.35
N ALA A 25 -7.76 8.61 16.61
CA ALA A 25 -8.77 9.57 16.18
C ALA A 25 -9.70 9.01 15.08
N VAL A 26 -9.34 7.89 14.43
CA VAL A 26 -10.24 7.19 13.51
C VAL A 26 -11.31 6.45 14.33
N PRO A 27 -12.61 6.63 14.05
CA PRO A 27 -13.67 5.90 14.71
C PRO A 27 -13.42 4.40 14.70
N SER A 28 -13.71 3.77 15.82
CA SER A 28 -13.57 2.33 15.97
C SER A 28 -14.34 1.60 14.88
N GLY A 29 -13.76 0.51 14.37
CA GLY A 29 -14.47 -0.34 13.44
C GLY A 29 -13.70 -1.58 13.01
N GLN A 30 -14.46 -2.56 12.51
CA GLN A 30 -13.95 -3.89 12.20
C GLN A 30 -14.28 -4.32 10.77
N CYS A 31 -13.22 -4.65 10.03
CA CYS A 31 -13.32 -5.34 8.75
C CYS A 31 -13.68 -6.81 8.96
N GLN A 32 -14.62 -7.32 8.15
CA GLN A 32 -15.08 -8.72 8.19
C GLN A 32 -14.27 -9.65 7.26
N GLY A 33 -13.14 -9.20 6.69
CA GLY A 33 -12.26 -10.07 5.91
C GLY A 33 -12.76 -10.50 4.53
N CYS A 34 -13.77 -9.84 3.94
CA CYS A 34 -14.34 -10.25 2.65
C CYS A 34 -13.43 -10.01 1.41
N THR A 35 -12.28 -9.35 1.59
CA THR A 35 -11.26 -8.99 0.56
C THR A 35 -11.68 -8.08 -0.58
N LYS A 36 -12.96 -7.73 -0.72
CA LYS A 36 -13.46 -6.93 -1.85
C LYS A 36 -12.74 -5.59 -2.06
N CYS A 37 -12.34 -4.91 -0.98
CA CYS A 37 -11.59 -3.65 -1.05
C CYS A 37 -10.07 -3.82 -1.08
N CYS A 38 -9.53 -5.02 -0.79
CA CYS A 38 -8.11 -5.29 -0.64
C CYS A 38 -7.46 -5.60 -2.00
N HIS A 39 -7.55 -4.64 -2.90
CA HIS A 39 -7.20 -4.79 -4.31
C HIS A 39 -6.32 -3.64 -4.79
N GLU A 40 -6.51 -2.42 -4.28
CA GLU A 40 -5.71 -1.26 -4.68
C GLU A 40 -4.53 -1.05 -3.73
N SER A 41 -3.39 -0.67 -4.30
CA SER A 41 -2.31 -0.05 -3.55
C SER A 41 -2.76 1.33 -3.10
N VAL A 42 -2.51 1.68 -1.85
CA VAL A 42 -2.90 2.96 -1.26
C VAL A 42 -1.68 3.85 -1.09
N ASN A 43 -1.87 5.17 -1.16
CA ASN A 43 -0.82 6.12 -0.79
C ASN A 43 -0.54 5.99 0.70
N ILE A 44 0.73 5.97 1.08
CA ILE A 44 1.14 5.95 2.47
C ILE A 44 2.20 7.01 2.69
N SER A 45 2.23 7.55 3.90
CA SER A 45 3.38 8.32 4.37
C SER A 45 4.54 7.38 4.69
N MET A 46 5.75 7.93 4.66
CA MET A 46 6.95 7.20 5.03
C MET A 46 6.88 6.70 6.48
N VAL A 47 6.32 7.50 7.40
CA VAL A 47 6.19 7.12 8.81
C VAL A 47 5.30 5.89 8.99
N GLU A 48 4.22 5.76 8.22
CA GLU A 48 3.37 4.56 8.22
C GLU A 48 4.12 3.35 7.69
N ALA A 49 4.90 3.53 6.64
CA ALA A 49 5.70 2.48 6.03
C ALA A 49 6.77 1.94 7.00
N LEU A 50 7.50 2.84 7.66
CA LEU A 50 8.47 2.50 8.71
C LEU A 50 7.80 1.80 9.89
N ASN A 51 6.60 2.24 10.29
CA ASN A 51 5.85 1.58 11.36
C ASN A 51 5.42 0.15 11.00
N ILE A 52 5.05 -0.11 9.73
CA ILE A 52 4.75 -1.48 9.28
C ILE A 52 6.01 -2.35 9.33
N LEU A 53 7.16 -1.83 8.85
CA LEU A 53 8.43 -2.55 8.91
C LEU A 53 8.82 -2.87 10.36
N HIS A 54 8.77 -1.89 11.25
CA HIS A 54 9.05 -2.03 12.67
C HIS A 54 8.17 -3.10 13.33
N GLN A 55 6.85 -3.05 13.13
CA GLN A 55 5.93 -3.93 13.86
C GLN A 55 5.90 -5.38 13.33
N TYR A 56 6.23 -5.62 12.05
CA TYR A 56 6.00 -6.93 11.43
C TYR A 56 7.25 -7.59 10.85
N TYR A 57 8.29 -6.83 10.54
CA TYR A 57 9.42 -7.33 9.77
C TYR A 57 10.78 -7.04 10.42
N GLU A 58 10.84 -6.20 11.45
CA GLU A 58 12.04 -6.01 12.26
C GLU A 58 12.29 -7.22 13.17
N LYS A 59 13.55 -7.63 13.24
CA LYS A 59 14.06 -8.68 14.14
C LYS A 59 14.68 -8.06 15.39
N GLU A 60 14.94 -8.88 16.41
CA GLU A 60 15.51 -8.42 17.69
C GLU A 60 16.85 -7.68 17.54
N ASN A 61 17.60 -7.94 16.47
CA ASN A 61 18.87 -7.27 16.14
C ASN A 61 18.70 -5.96 15.33
N GLY A 62 17.46 -5.51 15.06
CA GLY A 62 17.15 -4.33 14.24
C GLY A 62 17.17 -4.59 12.72
N GLU A 63 17.38 -5.83 12.30
CA GLU A 63 17.38 -6.20 10.89
C GLU A 63 15.96 -6.28 10.33
N ILE A 64 15.73 -5.70 9.15
CA ILE A 64 14.44 -5.77 8.46
C ILE A 64 14.42 -6.99 7.53
N VAL A 65 13.59 -7.97 7.88
CA VAL A 65 13.44 -9.23 7.14
C VAL A 65 11.99 -9.40 6.71
N ILE A 66 11.71 -9.09 5.45
CA ILE A 66 10.41 -9.35 4.83
C ILE A 66 10.36 -10.82 4.38
N PRO A 67 9.37 -11.63 4.82
CA PRO A 67 9.22 -13.03 4.40
C PRO A 67 9.15 -13.20 2.88
N GLU A 68 9.76 -14.27 2.36
CA GLU A 68 9.90 -14.49 0.91
C GLU A 68 8.54 -14.51 0.18
N ASN A 69 7.51 -15.13 0.78
CA ASN A 69 6.16 -15.13 0.22
C ASN A 69 5.58 -13.71 0.06
N ILE A 70 5.80 -12.83 1.04
CA ILE A 70 5.35 -11.42 0.98
C ILE A 70 6.17 -10.65 -0.05
N LYS A 71 7.50 -10.84 -0.09
CA LYS A 71 8.37 -10.22 -1.12
C LYS A 71 7.91 -10.60 -2.52
N MET A 72 7.63 -11.88 -2.77
CA MET A 72 7.14 -12.33 -4.07
C MET A 72 5.76 -11.78 -4.41
N ASN A 73 4.85 -11.66 -3.43
CA ASN A 73 3.55 -11.02 -3.64
C ASN A 73 3.69 -9.54 -4.00
N LEU A 74 4.60 -8.82 -3.35
CA LEU A 74 4.91 -7.40 -3.63
C LEU A 74 5.46 -7.24 -5.04
N ILE A 75 6.48 -8.02 -5.41
CA ILE A 75 7.10 -8.01 -6.75
C ILE A 75 6.03 -8.30 -7.82
N LYS A 76 5.26 -9.38 -7.64
CA LYS A 76 4.18 -9.74 -8.57
C LYS A 76 3.15 -8.64 -8.73
N TYR A 77 2.72 -8.03 -7.62
CA TYR A 77 1.77 -6.92 -7.66
C TYR A 77 2.35 -5.75 -8.45
N TYR A 78 3.57 -5.31 -8.11
CA TYR A 78 4.21 -4.14 -8.70
C TYR A 78 4.37 -4.27 -10.21
N PHE A 79 4.91 -5.40 -10.69
CA PHE A 79 5.13 -5.63 -12.12
C PHE A 79 3.83 -5.97 -12.88
N SER A 80 2.76 -6.39 -12.19
CA SER A 80 1.48 -6.71 -12.84
C SER A 80 0.49 -5.55 -12.88
N GLU A 81 0.72 -4.45 -12.15
CA GLU A 81 -0.28 -3.40 -11.90
C GLU A 81 -0.91 -2.84 -13.19
N TRP A 82 -0.11 -2.67 -14.24
CA TRP A 82 -0.55 -2.15 -15.54
C TRP A 82 -1.13 -3.21 -16.50
N ILE A 83 -1.07 -4.49 -16.12
CA ILE A 83 -1.43 -5.63 -16.98
C ILE A 83 -2.69 -6.34 -16.44
N MET A 84 -2.71 -6.59 -15.14
CA MET A 84 -3.74 -7.37 -14.47
C MET A 84 -3.93 -6.90 -13.02
N PRO A 85 -5.18 -6.62 -12.61
CA PRO A 85 -5.51 -6.39 -11.22
C PRO A 85 -5.06 -7.56 -10.32
N LYS A 86 -4.31 -7.26 -9.26
CA LYS A 86 -3.90 -8.25 -8.24
C LYS A 86 -4.49 -7.89 -6.88
N LYS A 87 -4.69 -8.90 -6.03
CA LYS A 87 -5.03 -8.72 -4.62
C LYS A 87 -3.90 -8.03 -3.87
N CYS A 88 -4.22 -7.34 -2.76
CA CYS A 88 -3.23 -6.71 -1.90
C CYS A 88 -2.14 -7.72 -1.49
N PRO A 89 -0.84 -7.38 -1.59
CA PRO A 89 0.26 -8.28 -1.25
C PRO A 89 0.29 -8.77 0.20
N PHE A 90 -0.37 -8.03 1.09
CA PHE A 90 -0.48 -8.31 2.52
C PHE A 90 -1.72 -9.12 2.90
N LEU A 91 -2.43 -9.72 1.94
CA LEU A 91 -3.46 -10.71 2.25
C LEU A 91 -2.80 -12.06 2.51
N SER A 92 -3.15 -12.70 3.63
CA SER A 92 -2.82 -14.09 3.92
C SER A 92 -3.64 -15.05 3.05
N ASP A 93 -3.27 -16.33 3.09
CA ASP A 93 -4.03 -17.40 2.41
C ASP A 93 -5.45 -17.54 2.96
N GLU A 94 -5.66 -17.15 4.22
CA GLU A 94 -6.97 -17.06 4.88
C GLU A 94 -7.73 -15.77 4.53
N ASN A 95 -7.25 -14.99 3.56
CA ASN A 95 -7.86 -13.74 3.13
C ASN A 95 -7.91 -12.64 4.22
N LEU A 96 -7.06 -12.74 5.25
CA LEU A 96 -6.91 -11.75 6.31
C LEU A 96 -5.73 -10.82 6.02
N CYS A 97 -5.80 -9.57 6.48
CA CYS A 97 -4.69 -8.63 6.31
C CYS A 97 -3.58 -8.95 7.32
N SER A 98 -2.39 -9.30 6.84
CA SER A 98 -1.24 -9.64 7.69
C SER A 98 -0.71 -8.46 8.48
N ILE A 99 -0.92 -7.23 8.00
CA ILE A 99 -0.50 -5.98 8.66
C ILE A 99 -1.68 -5.23 9.30
N TYR A 100 -2.76 -5.93 9.65
CA TYR A 100 -4.03 -5.28 10.01
C TYR A 100 -3.88 -4.24 11.13
N GLN A 101 -3.04 -4.48 12.15
CA GLN A 101 -2.85 -3.54 13.26
C GLN A 101 -2.01 -2.31 12.87
N ALA A 102 -1.08 -2.43 11.91
CA ALA A 102 -0.30 -1.32 11.37
C ALA A 102 -0.85 -0.77 10.04
N ARG A 103 -2.07 -1.15 9.64
CA ARG A 103 -2.64 -0.76 8.35
C ARG A 103 -2.60 0.78 8.16
N PRO A 104 -2.31 1.29 6.96
CA PRO A 104 -2.25 2.72 6.71
C PRO A 104 -3.60 3.43 6.91
N LEU A 105 -3.54 4.76 7.11
CA LEU A 105 -4.66 5.65 7.30
C LEU A 105 -5.74 5.50 6.21
N PRO A 106 -5.45 5.46 4.89
CA PRO A 106 -6.47 5.19 3.87
C PRO A 106 -7.27 3.91 4.13
N CYS A 107 -6.60 2.83 4.57
CA CYS A 107 -7.24 1.56 4.90
C CYS A 107 -8.09 1.65 6.17
N ARG A 108 -7.71 2.49 7.14
CA ARG A 108 -8.47 2.73 8.38
C ARG A 108 -9.73 3.54 8.13
N ILE A 109 -9.65 4.60 7.31
CA ILE A 109 -10.78 5.48 7.04
C ILE A 109 -11.79 4.87 6.07
N PHE A 110 -11.37 3.92 5.22
CA PHE A 110 -12.18 3.34 4.14
C PHE A 110 -13.60 2.93 4.59
N GLY A 111 -13.70 2.15 5.67
CA GLY A 111 -14.97 1.65 6.18
C GLY A 111 -15.84 2.69 6.91
N ASN A 112 -15.25 3.84 7.25
CA ASN A 112 -15.89 4.91 8.00
C ASN A 112 -16.43 6.05 7.10
N ARG A 113 -16.35 5.91 5.77
CA ARG A 113 -16.89 6.91 4.84
C ARG A 113 -18.35 6.62 4.51
N SER A 114 -19.12 7.68 4.23
CA SER A 114 -20.47 7.51 3.67
C SER A 114 -20.39 7.00 2.23
N ARG A 115 -21.45 6.32 1.77
CA ARG A 115 -21.58 5.88 0.37
C ARG A 115 -21.44 7.02 -0.63
N HIS A 116 -22.01 8.18 -0.31
CA HIS A 116 -21.91 9.36 -1.15
C HIS A 116 -20.45 9.82 -1.29
N ALA A 117 -19.73 9.96 -0.17
CA ALA A 117 -18.33 10.36 -0.18
C ALA A 117 -17.42 9.34 -0.89
N PHE A 118 -17.69 8.05 -0.68
CA PHE A 118 -17.01 6.96 -1.39
C PHE A 118 -17.20 7.06 -2.91
N ASN A 119 -18.44 7.19 -3.38
CA ASN A 119 -18.73 7.28 -4.82
C ASN A 119 -18.09 8.52 -5.45
N LYS A 120 -18.13 9.67 -4.75
CA LYS A 120 -17.45 10.90 -5.18
C LYS A 120 -15.95 10.68 -5.39
N ASN A 121 -15.29 10.00 -4.45
CA ASN A 121 -13.87 9.67 -4.58
C ASN A 121 -13.60 8.68 -5.73
N LEU A 122 -14.42 7.63 -5.86
CA LEU A 122 -14.27 6.63 -6.93
C LEU A 122 -14.35 7.26 -8.33
N ASP A 123 -15.21 8.25 -8.53
CA ASP A 123 -15.31 8.97 -9.80
C ASP A 123 -14.09 9.84 -10.11
N LEU A 124 -13.46 10.42 -9.08
CA LEU A 124 -12.20 11.15 -9.23
C LEU A 124 -11.07 10.19 -9.63
N VAL A 125 -10.95 9.05 -8.95
CA VAL A 125 -9.95 8.01 -9.28
C VAL A 125 -10.14 7.50 -10.70
N ARG A 126 -11.37 7.22 -11.15
CA ARG A 126 -11.66 6.81 -12.53
C ARG A 126 -11.23 7.86 -13.56
N LYS A 127 -11.44 9.15 -13.28
CA LYS A 127 -10.98 10.24 -14.15
C LYS A 127 -9.45 10.29 -14.21
N GLN A 128 -8.78 10.10 -13.07
CA GLN A 128 -7.32 10.06 -12.99
C GLN A 128 -6.73 8.87 -13.74
N ASN A 129 -7.28 7.65 -13.55
CA ASN A 129 -6.84 6.44 -14.25
C ASN A 129 -6.93 6.60 -15.77
N LYS A 130 -8.01 7.21 -16.27
CA LYS A 130 -8.15 7.51 -17.71
C LYS A 130 -7.12 8.52 -18.21
N ARG A 131 -6.74 9.52 -17.41
CA ARG A 131 -5.69 10.48 -17.76
C ARG A 131 -4.32 9.80 -17.82
N VAL A 132 -3.98 9.02 -16.79
CA VAL A 132 -2.70 8.28 -16.73
C VAL A 132 -2.59 7.28 -17.88
N ALA A 133 -3.66 6.53 -18.18
CA ALA A 133 -3.67 5.61 -19.31
C ALA A 133 -3.45 6.30 -20.67
N ARG A 134 -3.95 7.54 -20.84
CA ARG A 134 -3.65 8.34 -22.04
C ARG A 134 -2.20 8.78 -22.09
N ALA A 135 -1.62 9.22 -20.98
CA ALA A 135 -0.21 9.57 -20.91
C ALA A 135 0.68 8.37 -21.26
N ILE A 136 0.43 7.20 -20.67
CA ILE A 136 1.15 5.95 -20.99
C ILE A 136 1.07 5.62 -22.49
N LEU A 137 -0.10 5.80 -23.11
CA LEU A 137 -0.26 5.58 -24.54
C LEU A 137 0.53 6.61 -25.38
N MET A 138 0.55 7.87 -24.97
CA MET A 138 1.24 8.94 -25.70
C MET A 138 2.76 8.83 -25.57
N ASP A 139 3.25 8.62 -24.36
CA ASP A 139 4.67 8.69 -24.03
C ASP A 139 5.38 7.36 -24.27
N LEU A 140 4.77 6.25 -23.86
CA LEU A 140 5.38 4.92 -23.91
C LEU A 140 4.85 4.07 -25.08
N LYS A 141 3.83 4.54 -25.81
CA LYS A 141 3.14 3.78 -26.88
C LYS A 141 2.57 2.45 -26.39
N LEU A 142 2.26 2.34 -25.10
CA LEU A 142 1.68 1.15 -24.49
C LEU A 142 0.18 1.33 -24.25
N LYS A 143 -0.60 0.30 -24.59
CA LYS A 143 -2.05 0.30 -24.34
C LYS A 143 -2.36 -0.41 -23.03
N VAL A 144 -2.80 0.35 -22.03
CA VAL A 144 -3.27 -0.22 -20.76
C VAL A 144 -4.62 -0.94 -20.96
N PRO A 145 -4.79 -2.18 -20.49
CA PRO A 145 -6.05 -2.91 -20.63
C PRO A 145 -7.24 -2.20 -19.94
N LEU A 146 -8.42 -2.24 -20.56
CA LEU A 146 -9.63 -1.64 -19.98
C LEU A 146 -10.00 -2.21 -18.61
N LYS A 147 -9.70 -3.49 -18.35
CA LYS A 147 -9.90 -4.14 -17.05
C LYS A 147 -9.06 -3.53 -15.92
N VAL A 148 -7.93 -2.91 -16.25
CA VAL A 148 -7.08 -2.17 -15.31
C VAL A 148 -7.62 -0.75 -15.14
N ILE A 149 -7.92 -0.06 -16.24
CA ILE A 149 -8.41 1.33 -16.23
C ILE A 149 -9.76 1.45 -15.50
N ASN A 150 -10.67 0.51 -15.76
CA ASN A 150 -12.03 0.49 -15.21
C ASN A 150 -12.12 -0.34 -13.93
N ARG A 151 -10.99 -0.74 -13.34
CA ARG A 151 -10.98 -1.42 -12.05
C ARG A 151 -11.65 -0.55 -10.99
N THR A 152 -12.49 -1.18 -10.18
CA THR A 152 -13.22 -0.49 -9.11
C THR A 152 -13.29 -1.39 -7.89
N ILE A 153 -13.19 -0.78 -6.72
CA ILE A 153 -13.57 -1.40 -5.46
C ILE A 153 -15.04 -1.12 -5.16
N GLU A 154 -15.68 -2.02 -4.41
CA GLU A 154 -17.05 -1.85 -3.95
C GLU A 154 -17.09 -1.10 -2.60
N TYR A 155 -18.15 -0.33 -2.38
CA TYR A 155 -18.44 0.19 -1.05
C TYR A 155 -18.69 -0.96 -0.07
N CYS A 156 -18.10 -0.90 1.13
CA CYS A 156 -18.27 -1.95 2.12
C CYS A 156 -19.53 -1.76 2.97
N GLU A 157 -20.56 -2.55 2.67
CA GLU A 157 -21.80 -2.60 3.47
C GLU A 157 -21.58 -3.19 4.85
N ASN A 158 -20.69 -4.18 4.96
CA ASN A 158 -20.55 -5.01 6.15
C ASN A 158 -19.48 -4.50 7.13
N TYR A 159 -18.92 -3.32 6.90
CA TYR A 159 -17.94 -2.75 7.82
C TYR A 159 -18.66 -2.32 9.10
N GLN A 160 -18.27 -2.92 10.22
CA GLN A 160 -18.80 -2.59 11.54
C GLN A 160 -18.14 -1.30 12.00
N ARG A 161 -18.73 -0.15 11.67
CA ARG A 161 -18.24 1.20 12.01
C ARG A 161 -18.91 1.74 13.27
N GLY A 162 -18.15 2.50 14.05
CA GLY A 162 -18.68 3.33 15.13
C GLY A 162 -19.36 4.60 14.60
N ARG A 163 -18.58 5.49 13.96
CA ARG A 163 -19.06 6.79 13.45
C ARG A 163 -18.62 7.00 12.00
N LEU A 164 -19.44 7.70 11.21
CA LEU A 164 -19.02 8.19 9.90
C LEU A 164 -18.03 9.36 10.04
N LEU A 165 -17.05 9.39 9.14
CA LEU A 165 -16.13 10.51 8.93
C LEU A 165 -16.64 11.39 7.79
N ASP A 166 -16.76 12.69 8.06
CA ASP A 166 -17.00 13.69 7.02
C ASP A 166 -15.70 14.13 6.34
N GLU A 167 -15.78 15.11 5.42
CA GLU A 167 -14.58 15.62 4.73
C GLU A 167 -13.64 16.39 5.68
N GLY A 168 -14.17 17.09 6.69
CA GLY A 168 -13.38 17.81 7.68
C GLY A 168 -12.60 16.87 8.59
N ASP A 169 -13.25 15.81 9.08
CA ASP A 169 -12.57 14.78 9.88
C ASP A 169 -11.41 14.13 9.09
N VAL A 170 -11.65 13.78 7.82
CA VAL A 170 -10.63 13.15 6.97
C VAL A 170 -9.47 14.09 6.70
N ASN A 171 -9.75 15.37 6.41
CA ASN A 171 -8.70 16.36 6.18
C ASN A 171 -7.85 16.55 7.44
N ALA A 172 -8.47 16.67 8.62
CA ALA A 172 -7.74 16.82 9.88
C ALA A 172 -6.81 15.62 10.18
N LEU A 173 -7.23 14.40 9.83
CA LEU A 173 -6.39 13.20 9.96
C LEU A 173 -5.17 13.25 9.02
N TYR A 174 -5.38 13.63 7.75
CA TYR A 174 -4.27 13.77 6.79
C TYR A 174 -3.35 14.94 7.13
N ASP A 175 -3.88 16.08 7.59
CA ASP A 175 -3.09 17.22 8.04
C ASP A 175 -2.20 16.82 9.24
N SER A 176 -2.76 16.06 10.18
CA SER A 176 -1.99 15.52 11.31
C SER A 176 -0.87 14.58 10.86
N LEU A 177 -1.13 13.75 9.85
CA LEU A 177 -0.16 12.83 9.27
C LEU A 177 0.95 13.59 8.51
N ILE A 178 0.59 14.59 7.71
CA ILE A 178 1.52 15.45 6.98
C ILE A 178 2.41 16.21 7.96
N ASN A 179 1.85 16.74 9.05
CA ASN A 179 2.62 17.41 10.09
C ASN A 179 3.62 16.46 10.77
N LEU A 180 3.23 15.20 10.99
CA LEU A 180 4.13 14.18 11.53
C LEU A 180 5.26 13.86 10.55
N GLU A 181 4.93 13.63 9.28
CA GLU A 181 5.88 13.35 8.21
C GLU A 181 6.84 14.54 7.97
N GLY A 182 6.35 15.77 8.09
CA GLY A 182 7.16 16.99 8.04
C GLY A 182 8.26 17.01 9.10
N LYS A 183 8.03 16.46 10.30
CA LYS A 183 9.09 16.32 11.32
C LYS A 183 10.24 15.46 10.81
N LEU A 184 9.94 14.35 10.13
CA LEU A 184 10.98 13.46 9.58
C LEU A 184 11.77 14.20 8.50
N TYR A 185 11.09 14.97 7.65
CA TYR A 185 11.73 15.78 6.62
C TYR A 185 12.71 16.80 7.21
N PHE A 186 12.25 17.63 8.14
CA PHE A 186 13.08 18.68 8.75
C PHE A 186 14.21 18.13 9.62
N SER A 187 14.07 16.91 10.14
CA SER A 187 15.13 16.21 10.87
C SER A 187 16.16 15.51 9.95
N GLY A 188 16.01 15.61 8.63
CA GLY A 188 16.90 14.94 7.66
C GLY A 188 16.71 13.42 7.60
N VAL A 189 15.64 12.91 8.21
CA VAL A 189 15.28 11.48 8.26
C VAL A 189 14.44 11.09 7.06
N MET A 190 13.89 12.04 6.30
CA MET A 190 13.16 11.83 5.04
C MET A 190 13.71 12.77 3.96
N GLU A 191 13.72 12.29 2.72
CA GLU A 191 14.11 13.05 1.54
C GLU A 191 12.88 13.35 0.67
N GLU A 192 12.91 14.41 -0.13
CA GLU A 192 11.75 14.86 -0.92
C GLU A 192 11.19 13.78 -1.85
N MET A 193 12.07 12.98 -2.47
CA MET A 193 11.68 11.87 -3.36
C MET A 193 10.96 10.72 -2.64
N MET A 194 10.97 10.69 -1.31
CA MET A 194 10.29 9.68 -0.51
C MET A 194 8.85 10.09 -0.14
N MET A 195 8.47 11.34 -0.44
CA MET A 195 7.11 11.82 -0.20
C MET A 195 6.11 11.20 -1.19
N ASN A 196 4.90 10.93 -0.72
CA ASN A 196 3.78 10.45 -1.54
C ASN A 196 4.01 9.10 -2.25
N GLN A 197 4.73 8.19 -1.61
CA GLN A 197 4.90 6.82 -2.09
C GLN A 197 3.61 5.99 -1.95
N HIS A 198 3.45 5.00 -2.82
CA HIS A 198 2.39 3.99 -2.67
C HIS A 198 2.88 2.84 -1.79
N LEU A 199 1.97 2.18 -1.07
CA LEU A 199 2.27 1.10 -0.13
C LEU A 199 3.18 0.03 -0.75
N VAL A 200 2.85 -0.46 -1.94
CA VAL A 200 3.68 -1.47 -2.59
C VAL A 200 5.01 -0.88 -3.07
N GLY A 201 5.01 0.34 -3.59
CA GLY A 201 6.21 1.02 -4.09
C GLY A 201 7.28 1.16 -3.03
N PHE A 202 6.91 1.60 -1.82
CA PHE A 202 7.84 1.73 -0.70
C PHE A 202 8.54 0.41 -0.36
N PHE A 203 7.78 -0.69 -0.32
CA PHE A 203 8.33 -2.00 0.00
C PHE A 203 9.19 -2.56 -1.13
N ILE A 204 8.87 -2.26 -2.39
CA ILE A 204 9.72 -2.60 -3.54
C ILE A 204 11.05 -1.87 -3.44
N GLU A 205 11.03 -0.58 -3.13
CA GLU A 205 12.27 0.20 -2.91
C GLU A 205 13.10 -0.41 -1.76
N ALA A 206 12.47 -0.74 -0.63
CA ALA A 206 13.15 -1.40 0.48
C ALA A 206 13.75 -2.77 0.11
N ILE A 207 13.09 -3.55 -0.75
CA ILE A 207 13.62 -4.83 -1.24
C ILE A 207 14.80 -4.57 -2.19
N LEU A 208 14.67 -3.65 -3.14
CA LEU A 208 15.70 -3.34 -4.15
C LEU A 208 16.98 -2.76 -3.55
N LEU A 209 16.87 -2.03 -2.42
CA LEU A 209 18.03 -1.52 -1.70
C LEU A 209 18.79 -2.60 -0.90
N ASN A 210 18.15 -3.74 -0.62
CA ASN A 210 18.70 -4.83 0.19
C ASN A 210 19.04 -6.09 -0.63
N GLU A 211 18.49 -6.27 -1.84
CA GLU A 211 18.79 -7.39 -2.74
C GLU A 211 19.51 -6.91 -4.02
N THR A 212 20.34 -7.74 -4.63
CA THR A 212 20.95 -7.41 -5.91
C THR A 212 19.91 -7.48 -7.04
N TYR A 213 20.01 -6.56 -8.01
CA TYR A 213 19.10 -6.49 -9.17
C TYR A 213 18.96 -7.83 -9.91
N GLU A 214 20.02 -8.62 -10.00
CA GLU A 214 20.03 -9.95 -10.64
C GLU A 214 19.11 -10.96 -9.93
N VAL A 215 19.05 -10.92 -8.60
CA VAL A 215 18.19 -11.81 -7.80
C VAL A 215 16.71 -11.46 -8.02
N VAL A 216 16.36 -10.18 -8.03
CA VAL A 216 14.98 -9.74 -8.28
C VAL A 216 14.53 -10.10 -9.70
N THR A 217 15.39 -9.88 -10.69
CA THR A 217 15.07 -10.11 -12.11
C THR A 217 14.93 -11.61 -12.42
N SER A 218 15.83 -12.45 -11.90
CA SER A 218 15.77 -13.91 -12.09
C SER A 218 14.51 -14.53 -11.49
N LYS A 219 14.11 -14.10 -10.27
CA LYS A 219 12.86 -14.53 -9.63
C LYS A 219 11.61 -14.13 -10.44
N LEU A 220 11.57 -12.88 -10.92
CA LEU A 220 10.46 -12.40 -11.75
C LEU A 220 10.33 -13.19 -13.05
N LEU A 221 11.45 -13.45 -13.74
CA LEU A 221 11.47 -14.25 -14.98
C LEU A 221 11.00 -15.69 -14.73
N GLN A 222 11.37 -16.29 -13.61
CA GLN A 222 10.91 -17.62 -13.23
C GLN A 222 9.39 -17.66 -13.01
N ASP A 223 8.82 -16.67 -12.35
CA ASP A 223 7.37 -16.58 -12.15
C ASP A 223 6.61 -16.32 -13.45
N ILE A 224 7.09 -15.41 -14.31
CA ILE A 224 6.52 -15.19 -15.63
C ILE A 224 6.54 -16.51 -16.42
N ARG A 225 7.64 -17.27 -16.35
CA ARG A 225 7.76 -18.59 -16.97
C ARG A 225 6.73 -19.58 -16.41
N LEU A 226 6.49 -19.60 -15.10
CA LEU A 226 5.47 -20.44 -14.47
C LEU A 226 4.04 -20.04 -14.86
N ASP A 227 3.75 -18.74 -14.91
CA ASP A 227 2.44 -18.22 -15.33
C ASP A 227 2.18 -18.53 -16.81
N ILE A 228 3.21 -18.43 -17.67
CA ILE A 228 3.13 -18.89 -19.07
C ILE A 228 2.85 -20.40 -19.11
N LEU A 229 3.62 -21.22 -18.39
CA LEU A 229 3.41 -22.68 -18.35
C LEU A 229 2.00 -23.08 -17.88
N ARG A 230 1.44 -22.35 -16.91
CA ARG A 230 0.07 -22.55 -16.41
C ARG A 230 -1.01 -22.08 -17.39
N SER A 231 -0.68 -21.15 -18.27
CA SER A 231 -1.59 -20.63 -19.31
C SER A 231 -1.63 -21.50 -20.57
N ILE A 232 -0.68 -22.43 -20.72
CA ILE A 232 -0.70 -23.42 -21.80
C ILE A 232 -1.80 -24.43 -21.47
N PRO A 233 -2.85 -24.57 -22.30
CA PRO A 233 -3.88 -25.58 -22.06
C PRO A 233 -3.23 -26.96 -22.07
N MET A 234 -3.42 -27.73 -20.99
CA MET A 234 -3.06 -29.14 -21.00
C MET A 234 -3.93 -29.83 -22.05
N ASN A 235 -3.34 -30.16 -23.19
CA ASN A 235 -3.97 -31.09 -24.13
C ASN A 235 -4.24 -32.39 -23.35
N LYS A 236 -5.53 -32.74 -23.24
CA LYS A 236 -5.94 -34.11 -22.92
C LYS A 236 -5.64 -35.02 -24.10
#